data_AF-A0A250VTG5-F1
#
_entry.id   AF-A0A250VTG5-F1
#
_cell.length_a   1.000
_cell.length_b   1.000
_cell.length_c   1.000
_cell.angle_alpha   90.00
_cell.angle_beta   90.00
_cell.angle_gamma   90.00
#
_symmetry.space_group_name_H-M   'P 1'
#
loop_
_entity.id
_entity.type
_entity.pdbx_description
1 polymer ?
#
loop_
_entity_poly.entity_id
_entity_poly.type
_entity_poly.pdbx_seq_one_letter_code
_entity_poly.pdbx_strand_id
1 'polypeptide(L)'
;MSMEQIIDTVRGFVGALVVVPEQGGDFPELVWGDAFFSYAPDGRAPQNVQPYGTIVTKNYPDDAVSDLDSPGRWRLNIHVDRATFRELTGEEPRSLTRPRDYAAADTVMPHPVYGALGWISVVNPGERTTDTVVELLRSAHDAARARCARRHATRRSQEED
;
A
#
# COMPACT_ATOMS: atom_id res chain seq x y z
N MET A 1 -4.14 -4.01 -15.47
CA MET A 1 -5.28 -3.42 -14.74
C MET A 1 -5.03 -1.92 -14.59
N SER A 2 -6.04 -1.04 -14.66
CA SER A 2 -5.85 0.40 -14.46
C SER A 2 -5.81 0.77 -12.97
N MET A 3 -5.28 1.96 -12.65
CA MET A 3 -5.32 2.53 -11.30
C MET A 3 -6.74 2.59 -10.75
N GLU A 4 -7.69 3.07 -11.54
CA GLU A 4 -9.10 3.17 -11.17
C GLU A 4 -9.71 1.80 -10.87
N GLN A 5 -9.40 0.77 -11.67
CA GLN A 5 -9.86 -0.59 -11.41
C GLN A 5 -9.34 -1.14 -10.08
N ILE A 6 -8.09 -0.83 -9.70
CA ILE A 6 -7.53 -1.23 -8.40
C ILE A 6 -8.27 -0.51 -7.27
N ILE A 7 -8.47 0.80 -7.40
CA ILE A 7 -9.22 1.61 -6.43
C ILE A 7 -10.64 1.05 -6.23
N ASP A 8 -11.34 0.74 -7.32
CA ASP A 8 -12.70 0.20 -7.27
C ASP A 8 -12.74 -1.21 -6.68
N THR A 9 -11.73 -2.03 -6.95
CA THR A 9 -11.58 -3.34 -6.32
C THR A 9 -11.47 -3.20 -4.79
N VAL A 10 -10.63 -2.29 -4.32
CA VAL A 10 -10.44 -2.06 -2.87
C VAL A 10 -11.69 -1.45 -2.22
N ARG A 11 -12.40 -0.55 -2.90
CA ARG A 11 -13.70 -0.01 -2.44
C ARG A 11 -14.73 -1.12 -2.20
N GLY A 12 -14.63 -2.23 -2.92
CA GLY A 12 -15.47 -3.42 -2.73
C GLY A 12 -15.16 -4.23 -1.46
N PHE A 13 -14.04 -3.98 -0.78
CA PHE A 13 -13.69 -4.70 0.44
C PHE A 13 -14.49 -4.17 1.64
N VAL A 14 -15.15 -5.07 2.36
CA VAL A 14 -15.98 -4.69 3.52
C VAL A 14 -15.15 -3.97 4.58
N GLY A 15 -15.57 -2.74 4.92
CA GLY A 15 -14.91 -1.88 5.91
C GLY A 15 -13.65 -1.19 5.41
N ALA A 16 -13.39 -1.21 4.09
CA ALA A 16 -12.32 -0.41 3.51
C ALA A 16 -12.73 1.07 3.44
N LEU A 17 -11.75 1.92 3.73
CA LEU A 17 -11.80 3.34 3.43
C LEU A 17 -10.72 3.63 2.39
N VAL A 18 -11.14 4.18 1.25
CA VAL A 18 -10.24 4.66 0.21
C VAL A 18 -10.31 6.17 0.18
N VAL A 19 -9.17 6.82 0.40
CA VAL A 19 -9.03 8.27 0.32
C VAL A 19 -8.21 8.59 -0.92
N VAL A 20 -8.75 9.45 -1.80
CA VAL A 20 -8.07 9.97 -2.98
C VAL A 20 -8.04 11.50 -2.84
N PRO A 21 -6.93 12.10 -2.39
CA PRO A 21 -6.85 13.55 -2.24
C PRO A 21 -6.98 14.26 -3.59
N GLU A 22 -7.92 15.20 -3.66
CA GLU A 22 -8.17 16.01 -4.86
C GLU A 22 -7.43 17.34 -4.79
N GLN A 23 -7.14 17.90 -5.97
CA GLN A 23 -6.52 19.21 -6.10
C GLN A 23 -7.39 20.29 -5.46
N GLY A 24 -6.79 21.13 -4.62
CA GLY A 24 -7.49 22.21 -3.91
C GLY A 24 -8.31 21.75 -2.70
N GLY A 25 -8.21 20.48 -2.29
CA GLY A 25 -8.81 19.96 -1.07
C GLY A 25 -7.96 20.22 0.19
N ASP A 26 -8.36 19.61 1.31
CA ASP A 26 -7.74 19.80 2.64
C ASP A 26 -6.41 19.07 2.83
N PHE A 27 -5.93 18.35 1.81
CA PHE A 27 -4.69 17.59 1.86
C PHE A 27 -3.52 18.37 1.25
N PRO A 28 -2.27 18.14 1.69
CA PRO A 28 -1.09 18.72 1.06
C PRO A 28 -1.01 18.39 -0.44
N GLU A 29 -0.50 19.33 -1.24
CA GLU A 29 -0.32 19.15 -2.69
C GLU A 29 0.47 17.89 -3.06
N LEU A 30 1.45 17.55 -2.22
CA LEU A 30 2.28 16.35 -2.40
C LEU A 30 1.46 15.06 -2.53
N VAL A 31 0.26 14.96 -1.97
CA VAL A 31 -0.54 13.73 -2.01
C VAL A 31 -1.71 13.80 -2.99
N TRP A 32 -1.90 14.90 -3.72
CA TRP A 32 -2.98 15.01 -4.70
C TRP A 32 -2.83 13.96 -5.81
N GLY A 33 -3.94 13.29 -6.14
CA GLY A 33 -3.97 12.20 -7.11
C GLY A 33 -3.44 10.84 -6.60
N ASP A 34 -2.91 10.76 -5.38
CA ASP A 34 -2.57 9.48 -4.75
C ASP A 34 -3.81 8.78 -4.20
N ALA A 35 -3.70 7.50 -3.86
CA ALA A 35 -4.75 6.77 -3.16
C ALA A 35 -4.20 6.08 -1.90
N PHE A 36 -5.00 6.08 -0.84
CA PHE A 36 -4.64 5.48 0.45
C PHE A 36 -5.71 4.47 0.87
N PHE A 37 -5.30 3.24 1.17
CA PHE A 37 -6.20 2.13 1.49
C PHE A 37 -6.08 1.75 2.97
N SER A 38 -7.16 1.94 3.72
CA SER A 38 -7.20 1.67 5.17
C SER A 38 -8.40 0.79 5.53
N TYR A 39 -8.28 0.05 6.63
CA TYR A 39 -9.45 -0.55 7.27
C TYR A 39 -10.02 0.43 8.29
N ALA A 40 -11.21 0.96 8.00
CA ALA A 40 -11.93 1.92 8.84
C ALA A 40 -13.44 1.72 8.67
N PRO A 41 -14.02 0.75 9.40
CA PRO A 41 -15.44 0.38 9.24
C PRO A 41 -16.41 1.48 9.69
N ASP A 42 -15.94 2.49 10.43
CA ASP A 42 -16.69 3.67 10.85
C ASP A 42 -16.57 4.86 9.86
N GLY A 43 -15.84 4.65 8.75
CA GLY A 43 -15.58 5.67 7.73
C GLY A 43 -14.60 6.76 8.15
N ARG A 44 -13.97 6.66 9.32
CA ARG A 44 -13.02 7.66 9.83
C ARG A 44 -11.59 7.20 9.62
N ALA A 45 -10.78 8.04 8.97
CA ALA A 45 -9.38 7.75 8.76
C ALA A 45 -8.68 7.47 10.11
N PRO A 46 -7.99 6.33 10.27
CA PRO A 46 -7.28 6.02 11.50
C PRO A 46 -6.13 7.00 11.73
N GLN A 47 -6.05 7.64 12.90
CA GLN A 47 -4.98 8.62 13.18
C GLN A 47 -3.61 7.98 13.45
N ASN A 48 -3.59 6.76 14.01
CA ASN A 48 -2.37 6.09 14.49
C ASN A 48 -2.07 4.78 13.75
N VAL A 49 -2.62 4.61 12.54
CA VAL A 49 -2.44 3.40 11.75
C VAL A 49 -2.12 3.82 10.33
N GLN A 50 -1.00 3.33 9.80
CA GLN A 50 -0.68 3.53 8.40
C GLN A 50 -1.68 2.77 7.52
N PRO A 51 -2.00 3.30 6.32
CA PRO A 51 -2.68 2.55 5.27
C PRO A 51 -2.00 1.19 5.04
N TYR A 52 -2.76 0.16 4.65
CA TYR A 52 -2.18 -1.13 4.29
C TYR A 52 -1.70 -1.18 2.83
N GLY A 53 -2.16 -0.23 2.02
CA GLY A 53 -1.69 -0.04 0.66
C GLY A 53 -1.85 1.41 0.21
N THR A 54 -1.05 1.81 -0.77
CA THR A 54 -1.12 3.14 -1.38
C THR A 54 -0.88 3.07 -2.88
N ILE A 55 -1.42 4.03 -3.61
CA ILE A 55 -1.01 4.34 -4.98
C ILE A 55 -0.38 5.72 -4.97
N VAL A 56 0.82 5.85 -5.53
CA VAL A 56 1.50 7.13 -5.71
C VAL A 56 1.71 7.42 -7.20
N THR A 57 1.48 8.67 -7.62
CA THR A 57 1.42 9.06 -9.05
C THR A 57 2.55 9.97 -9.51
N LYS A 58 3.53 10.22 -8.64
CA LYS A 58 4.68 11.11 -8.87
C LYS A 58 5.83 10.71 -7.95
N ASN A 59 7.02 11.24 -8.22
CA ASN A 59 8.17 11.03 -7.35
C ASN A 59 7.93 11.68 -5.98
N TYR A 60 8.42 11.01 -4.95
CA TYR A 60 8.45 11.57 -3.60
C TYR A 60 9.87 12.08 -3.29
N PRO A 61 10.04 13.03 -2.35
CA PRO A 61 11.36 13.59 -2.03
C PRO A 61 12.42 12.55 -1.65
N ASP A 62 12.01 11.42 -1.08
CA ASP A 62 12.85 10.28 -0.70
C ASP A 62 12.89 9.17 -1.76
N ASP A 63 12.20 9.34 -2.89
CA ASP A 63 11.96 8.29 -3.88
C ASP A 63 11.75 8.86 -5.28
N ALA A 64 12.87 9.11 -5.96
CA ALA A 64 12.92 9.44 -7.38
C ALA A 64 13.34 8.25 -8.26
N VAL A 65 13.83 7.15 -7.66
CA VAL A 65 14.38 5.98 -8.37
C VAL A 65 13.32 5.14 -9.08
N SER A 66 12.04 5.39 -8.79
CA SER A 66 10.91 4.73 -9.44
C SER A 66 10.45 5.43 -10.74
N ASP A 67 11.00 6.63 -11.01
CA ASP A 67 10.71 7.44 -12.20
C ASP A 67 9.20 7.67 -12.42
N LEU A 68 8.49 8.14 -11.41
CA LEU A 68 7.03 8.30 -11.48
C LEU A 68 6.59 9.61 -12.12
N ASP A 69 7.47 10.61 -12.24
CA ASP A 69 7.16 11.87 -12.93
C ASP A 69 7.07 11.71 -14.46
N SER A 70 7.59 10.60 -14.98
CA SER A 70 7.44 10.23 -16.40
C SER A 70 5.95 9.97 -16.72
N PRO A 71 5.41 10.50 -17.83
CA PRO A 71 3.96 10.49 -18.10
C PRO A 71 3.31 9.10 -18.02
N GLY A 72 2.16 9.01 -17.34
CA GLY A 72 1.35 7.80 -17.25
C GLY A 72 1.89 6.74 -16.29
N ARG A 73 2.83 7.10 -15.41
CA ARG A 73 3.39 6.20 -14.41
C ARG A 73 2.80 6.42 -13.04
N TRP A 74 2.60 5.31 -12.35
CA TRP A 74 2.12 5.26 -10.98
C TRP A 74 2.60 3.97 -10.35
N ARG A 75 2.62 3.92 -9.01
CA ARG A 75 3.10 2.75 -8.28
C ARG A 75 2.12 2.35 -7.21
N LEU A 76 1.80 1.06 -7.19
CA LEU A 76 1.08 0.43 -6.10
C LEU A 76 2.07 -0.06 -5.04
N ASN A 77 1.81 0.28 -3.78
CA ASN A 77 2.55 -0.19 -2.62
C ASN A 77 1.64 -1.00 -1.72
N ILE A 78 2.13 -2.11 -1.18
CA ILE A 78 1.36 -2.98 -0.28
C ILE A 78 2.25 -3.43 0.87
N HIS A 79 1.76 -3.30 2.09
CA HIS A 79 2.41 -3.89 3.25
C HIS A 79 2.04 -5.38 3.33
N VAL A 80 3.03 -6.26 3.32
CA VAL A 80 2.84 -7.71 3.37
C VAL A 80 3.46 -8.30 4.63
N ASP A 81 3.13 -9.56 4.95
CA ASP A 81 3.85 -10.26 6.00
C ASP A 81 5.25 -10.70 5.52
N ARG A 82 6.07 -11.15 6.48
CA ARG A 82 7.46 -11.53 6.22
C ARG A 82 7.58 -12.74 5.28
N ALA A 83 6.69 -13.72 5.39
CA ALA A 83 6.78 -14.93 4.58
C ALA A 83 6.48 -14.59 3.11
N THR A 84 5.39 -13.85 2.87
CA THR A 84 5.03 -13.35 1.54
C THR A 84 6.11 -12.44 0.96
N PHE A 85 6.68 -11.54 1.76
CA PHE A 85 7.78 -10.68 1.30
C PHE A 85 8.97 -11.49 0.79
N ARG A 86 9.39 -12.52 1.54
CA ARG A 86 10.51 -13.38 1.18
C ARG A 86 10.22 -14.20 -0.07
N GLU A 87 9.01 -14.72 -0.19
CA GLU A 87 8.56 -15.46 -1.37
C GLU A 87 8.65 -14.60 -2.64
N LEU A 88 8.12 -13.37 -2.59
CA LEU A 88 8.05 -12.48 -3.74
C LEU A 88 9.40 -11.88 -4.14
N THR A 89 10.26 -11.58 -3.16
CA THR A 89 11.49 -10.79 -3.40
C THR A 89 12.77 -11.63 -3.37
N GLY A 90 12.69 -12.85 -2.83
CA GLY A 90 13.83 -13.72 -2.59
C GLY A 90 14.79 -13.23 -1.49
N GLU A 91 14.42 -12.19 -0.74
CA GLU A 91 15.23 -11.60 0.33
C GLU A 91 14.40 -11.34 1.59
N GLU A 92 15.08 -11.15 2.71
CA GLU A 92 14.45 -10.74 3.96
C GLU A 92 14.35 -9.20 4.01
N PRO A 93 13.28 -8.60 4.58
CA PRO A 93 13.13 -7.14 4.61
C PRO A 93 14.39 -6.43 5.15
N ARG A 94 14.93 -6.89 6.27
CA ARG A 94 16.12 -6.27 6.90
C ARG A 94 17.46 -6.71 6.31
N SER A 95 17.46 -7.35 5.15
CA SER A 95 18.66 -7.88 4.49
C SER A 95 18.57 -7.77 2.96
N LEU A 96 18.01 -6.66 2.47
CA LEU A 96 17.98 -6.33 1.04
C LEU A 96 19.38 -5.93 0.55
N THR A 97 19.90 -6.69 -0.41
CA THR A 97 21.25 -6.51 -0.95
C THR A 97 21.28 -6.55 -2.47
N ARG A 98 20.28 -7.17 -3.10
CA ARG A 98 20.23 -7.29 -4.56
C ARG A 98 20.00 -5.91 -5.21
N PRO A 99 20.77 -5.56 -6.25
CA PRO A 99 20.47 -4.40 -7.06
C PRO A 99 19.13 -4.58 -7.77
N ARG A 100 18.37 -3.49 -7.91
CA ARG A 100 17.04 -3.48 -8.50
C ARG A 100 16.85 -2.25 -9.38
N ASP A 101 16.17 -2.46 -10.49
CA ASP A 101 15.60 -1.38 -11.30
C ASP A 101 14.21 -1.06 -10.77
N TYR A 102 14.12 -0.10 -9.84
CA TYR A 102 12.84 0.29 -9.22
C TYR A 102 11.88 0.98 -10.21
N ALA A 103 12.34 1.34 -11.40
CA ALA A 103 11.50 1.87 -12.47
C ALA A 103 10.92 0.76 -13.38
N ALA A 104 11.33 -0.49 -13.22
CA ALA A 104 10.78 -1.60 -14.01
C ALA A 104 9.27 -1.76 -13.76
N ALA A 105 8.49 -1.65 -14.82
CA ALA A 105 7.04 -1.84 -14.77
C ALA A 105 6.66 -3.32 -14.60
N ASP A 106 5.45 -3.56 -14.12
CA ASP A 106 4.81 -4.88 -14.02
C ASP A 106 5.71 -5.95 -13.36
N THR A 107 6.40 -5.55 -12.30
CA THR A 107 7.33 -6.39 -11.54
C THR A 107 7.18 -6.12 -10.05
N VAL A 108 7.06 -7.18 -9.26
CA VAL A 108 7.05 -7.09 -7.80
C VAL A 108 8.48 -6.89 -7.28
N MET A 109 8.67 -5.83 -6.50
CA MET A 109 9.94 -5.52 -5.83
C MET A 109 9.67 -5.13 -4.37
N PRO A 110 10.66 -5.20 -3.46
CA PRO A 110 10.63 -4.40 -2.26
C PRO A 110 10.40 -2.93 -2.61
N HIS A 111 9.69 -2.20 -1.76
CA HIS A 111 9.59 -0.76 -1.89
C HIS A 111 10.99 -0.13 -1.77
N PRO A 112 11.37 0.86 -2.62
CA PRO A 112 12.73 1.44 -2.64
C PRO A 112 13.15 2.06 -1.29
N VAL A 113 12.22 2.74 -0.62
CA VAL A 113 12.44 3.30 0.73
C VAL A 113 12.01 2.35 1.85
N TYR A 114 10.78 1.82 1.80
CA TYR A 114 10.17 1.07 2.91
C TYR A 114 10.32 -0.46 2.81
N GLY A 115 11.14 -0.98 1.91
CA GLY A 115 11.35 -2.42 1.73
C GLY A 115 11.78 -3.11 3.02
N ALA A 116 12.64 -2.46 3.81
CA ALA A 116 13.09 -2.99 5.10
C ALA A 116 11.99 -3.10 6.17
N LEU A 117 10.86 -2.43 5.95
CA LEU A 117 9.67 -2.50 6.80
C LEU A 117 8.63 -3.50 6.28
N GLY A 118 8.92 -4.28 5.23
CA GLY A 118 8.01 -5.29 4.69
C GLY A 118 7.05 -4.78 3.63
N TRP A 119 7.35 -3.65 3.00
CA TRP A 119 6.56 -3.13 1.89
C TRP A 119 7.07 -3.63 0.54
N ILE A 120 6.16 -4.06 -0.31
CA ILE A 120 6.43 -4.31 -1.73
C ILE A 120 5.85 -3.18 -2.58
N SER A 121 6.35 -3.06 -3.80
CA SER A 121 5.89 -2.10 -4.78
C SER A 121 5.87 -2.68 -6.19
N VAL A 122 4.93 -2.20 -7.02
CA VAL A 122 4.81 -2.49 -8.44
C VAL A 122 4.53 -1.20 -9.19
N VAL A 123 5.40 -0.83 -10.12
CA VAL A 123 5.15 0.29 -11.04
C VAL A 123 4.27 -0.19 -12.19
N ASN A 124 3.21 0.54 -12.52
CA ASN A 124 2.24 0.21 -13.57
C ASN A 124 1.87 -1.29 -13.62
N PRO A 125 1.19 -1.83 -12.59
CA PRO A 125 0.72 -3.21 -12.58
C PRO A 125 0.05 -3.63 -13.89
N GLY A 126 0.63 -4.64 -14.54
CA GLY A 126 0.23 -5.18 -15.82
C GLY A 126 -0.23 -6.63 -15.72
N GLU A 127 -0.23 -7.34 -16.84
CA GLU A 127 -0.70 -8.72 -16.94
C GLU A 127 0.06 -9.67 -16.00
N ARG A 128 1.35 -9.45 -15.78
CA ARG A 128 2.18 -10.35 -14.96
C ARG A 128 1.90 -10.24 -13.46
N THR A 129 1.42 -9.10 -12.99
CA THR A 129 1.26 -8.83 -11.56
C THR A 129 -0.16 -8.58 -11.10
N THR A 130 -1.12 -8.41 -12.03
CA THR A 130 -2.52 -8.05 -11.71
C THR A 130 -3.14 -9.01 -10.67
N ASP A 131 -3.11 -10.31 -10.91
CA ASP A 131 -3.73 -11.28 -9.99
C ASP A 131 -3.05 -11.24 -8.62
N THR A 132 -1.71 -11.26 -8.62
CA THR A 132 -0.89 -11.17 -7.41
C THR A 132 -1.24 -9.92 -6.59
N VAL A 133 -1.29 -8.73 -7.20
CA VAL A 133 -1.54 -7.50 -6.42
C VAL A 133 -2.96 -7.44 -5.85
N VAL A 134 -3.95 -8.01 -6.52
CA VAL A 134 -5.33 -8.10 -6.00
C VAL A 134 -5.39 -9.03 -4.79
N GLU A 135 -4.72 -10.19 -4.84
CA GLU A 135 -4.61 -11.12 -3.72
C GLU A 135 -3.86 -10.51 -2.52
N LEU A 136 -2.77 -9.79 -2.78
CA LEU A 136 -1.99 -9.11 -1.76
C LEU A 136 -2.77 -7.98 -1.10
N LEU A 137 -3.53 -7.19 -1.87
CA LEU A 137 -4.41 -6.14 -1.32
C LEU A 137 -5.47 -6.72 -0.39
N ARG A 138 -6.09 -7.85 -0.77
CA ARG A 138 -7.06 -8.54 0.07
C ARG A 138 -6.43 -9.05 1.37
N SER A 139 -5.26 -9.68 1.27
CA SER A 139 -4.51 -10.18 2.43
C SER A 139 -4.09 -9.05 3.38
N ALA A 140 -3.62 -7.93 2.83
CA ALA A 140 -3.25 -6.73 3.59
C ALA A 140 -4.46 -6.09 4.29
N HIS A 141 -5.61 -6.05 3.63
CA HIS A 141 -6.88 -5.62 4.21
C HIS A 141 -7.32 -6.50 5.38
N ASP A 142 -7.28 -7.83 5.22
CA ASP A 142 -7.63 -8.77 6.28
C ASP A 142 -6.67 -8.66 7.48
N ALA A 143 -5.38 -8.47 7.23
CA ALA A 143 -4.40 -8.20 8.29
C ALA A 143 -4.70 -6.88 9.04
N ALA A 144 -5.10 -5.83 8.32
CA ALA A 144 -5.51 -4.55 8.91
C ALA A 144 -6.78 -4.70 9.77
N ARG A 145 -7.78 -5.43 9.28
CA ARG A 145 -8.99 -5.79 10.03
C ARG A 145 -8.67 -6.55 11.32
N ALA A 146 -7.83 -7.58 11.23
CA ALA A 146 -7.44 -8.38 12.40
C ALA A 146 -6.70 -7.51 13.45
N ARG A 147 -5.84 -6.58 13.01
CA ARG A 147 -5.15 -5.64 13.90
C ARG A 147 -6.11 -4.65 14.58
N CYS A 148 -7.11 -4.17 13.85
CA CYS A 148 -8.17 -3.33 14.41
C CYS A 148 -8.93 -4.08 15.52
N ALA A 149 -9.40 -5.30 15.24
CA ALA A 149 -10.12 -6.13 16.22
C ALA A 149 -9.32 -6.37 17.51
N ARG A 150 -8.02 -6.69 17.40
CA ARG A 150 -7.14 -6.87 18.57
C ARG A 150 -7.04 -5.60 19.42
N ARG A 151 -6.87 -4.42 18.80
CA ARG A 151 -6.79 -3.14 19.54
C ARG A 151 -8.09 -2.81 20.28
N HIS A 152 -9.23 -3.07 19.67
CA HIS A 152 -10.53 -2.89 20.35
C HIS A 152 -10.70 -3.84 21.53
N ALA A 153 -10.24 -5.08 21.44
CA ALA A 153 -10.27 -6.02 22.55
C ALA A 153 -9.39 -5.54 23.72
N THR A 154 -8.16 -5.10 23.45
CA THR A 154 -7.24 -4.59 24.48
C THR A 154 -7.75 -3.31 25.17
N ARG A 155 -8.41 -2.40 24.44
CA ARG A 155 -8.95 -1.18 25.05
C ARG A 155 -10.10 -1.48 26.02
N ARG A 156 -10.99 -2.41 25.68
CA ARG A 156 -12.09 -2.80 26.59
C ARG A 156 -11.58 -3.42 27.89
N SER A 157 -10.56 -4.27 27.82
CA SER A 157 -9.95 -4.84 29.03
C SER A 157 -9.26 -3.82 29.93
N GLN A 158 -8.85 -2.65 29.42
CA GLN A 158 -8.26 -1.57 30.21
C GLN A 158 -9.29 -0.61 30.81
N GLU A 159 -10.54 -0.64 30.33
CA GLU A 159 -11.65 0.18 30.83
C GLU A 159 -12.48 -0.57 31.89
N GLU A 160 -12.31 -1.90 32.00
CA GLU A 160 -13.00 -2.79 32.95
C GLU A 160 -12.20 -3.07 34.25
N ASP A 161 -10.92 -2.67 34.30
CA ASP A 161 -10.02 -2.74 35.47
C ASP A 161 -9.87 -1.37 36.17
#